data_AF-A0A965D7R3-F1
#
_entry.id   AF-A0A965D7R3-F1
#
_cell.length_a   1.000
_cell.length_b   1.000
_cell.length_c   1.000
_cell.angle_alpha   90.00
_cell.angle_beta   90.00
_cell.angle_gamma   90.00
#
_symmetry.space_group_name_H-M   'P 1'
#
loop_
_entity.id
_entity.type
_entity.pdbx_description
1 polymer ?
#
loop_
_entity_poly.entity_id
_entity_poly.type
_entity_poly.pdbx_seq_one_letter_code
_entity_poly.pdbx_strand_id
1 'polypeptide(L)'
;PTAGRLPQCLAAAGITPADIDEIYITHMHGDHLHGTVSPDGSAMFPHAVLRIAKNDLDYWGNPEVEAKAPDNQKARFIPAKRAMAAYGARIKPFTLGEQLTPGIQSVEAVGHTPGHSCYLVQSGSARLLAIGDTMHVAPVQFPRPEITVAFDWDQDKARDTRLSIFDRVVKESIPIAAVHLPFPGIGLLRKKGNEFVFDPAPWQLF
;
A
#
# COMPACT_ATOMS: atom_id res chain seq x y z
N PRO A 1 -19.72 -1.63 -11.37
CA PRO A 1 -18.48 -1.51 -10.55
C PRO A 1 -18.45 -2.56 -9.43
N THR A 2 -17.40 -3.39 -9.36
CA THR A 2 -17.20 -4.41 -8.30
C THR A 2 -16.28 -3.93 -7.16
N ALA A 3 -15.64 -2.77 -7.32
CA ALA A 3 -14.75 -2.12 -6.34
C ALA A 3 -15.41 -0.87 -5.70
N GLY A 4 -14.67 -0.15 -4.84
CA GLY A 4 -15.12 1.11 -4.24
C GLY A 4 -16.03 0.97 -3.02
N ARG A 5 -15.93 -0.16 -2.29
CA ARG A 5 -16.77 -0.47 -1.13
C ARG A 5 -16.23 0.02 0.22
N LEU A 6 -15.11 0.76 0.23
CA LEU A 6 -14.45 1.23 1.45
C LEU A 6 -15.41 2.00 2.38
N PRO A 7 -16.22 2.97 1.90
CA PRO A 7 -17.14 3.70 2.78
C PRO A 7 -18.18 2.80 3.46
N GLN A 8 -18.72 1.81 2.74
CA GLN A 8 -19.68 0.85 3.30
C GLN A 8 -19.00 -0.08 4.32
N CYS A 9 -17.77 -0.51 4.06
CA CYS A 9 -17.01 -1.33 5.01
C CYS A 9 -16.68 -0.56 6.30
N LEU A 10 -16.29 0.72 6.20
CA LEU A 10 -16.07 1.58 7.36
C LEU A 10 -17.36 1.77 8.18
N ALA A 11 -18.47 2.08 7.50
CA ALA A 11 -19.77 2.22 8.16
C ALA A 11 -20.22 0.92 8.87
N ALA A 12 -19.99 -0.25 8.25
CA ALA A 12 -20.27 -1.55 8.86
C ALA A 12 -19.39 -1.84 10.10
N ALA A 13 -18.21 -1.23 10.17
CA ALA A 13 -17.33 -1.26 11.35
C ALA A 13 -17.66 -0.17 12.39
N GLY A 14 -18.69 0.65 12.16
CA GLY A 14 -19.06 1.76 13.04
C GLY A 14 -18.12 2.97 12.96
N ILE A 15 -17.33 3.07 11.88
CA ILE A 15 -16.37 4.15 11.67
C ILE A 15 -16.92 5.10 10.60
N THR A 16 -17.01 6.38 10.92
CA THR A 16 -17.36 7.44 9.98
C THR A 16 -16.10 8.01 9.33
N PRO A 17 -16.20 8.63 8.13
CA PRO A 17 -15.03 9.28 7.52
C PRO A 17 -14.43 10.42 8.37
N ALA A 18 -15.21 11.01 9.27
CA ALA A 18 -14.74 12.06 10.18
C ALA A 18 -13.89 11.50 11.33
N ASP A 19 -14.00 10.20 11.64
CA ASP A 19 -13.24 9.56 12.72
C ASP A 19 -11.79 9.23 12.32
N ILE A 20 -11.40 9.45 11.05
CA ILE A 20 -10.07 9.12 10.54
C ILE A 20 -9.14 10.34 10.62
N ASP A 21 -8.06 10.21 11.38
CA ASP A 21 -7.05 11.27 11.58
C ASP A 21 -5.91 11.23 10.54
N GLU A 22 -5.40 10.03 10.21
CA GLU A 22 -4.33 9.86 9.23
C GLU A 22 -4.63 8.72 8.26
N ILE A 23 -4.26 8.90 7.00
CA ILE A 23 -4.35 7.87 5.96
C ILE A 23 -2.95 7.65 5.38
N TYR A 24 -2.44 6.44 5.56
CA TYR A 24 -1.14 6.01 5.05
C TYR A 24 -1.30 5.34 3.69
N ILE A 25 -0.81 5.99 2.63
CA ILE A 25 -0.93 5.50 1.25
C ILE A 25 0.32 4.69 0.91
N THR A 26 0.17 3.42 0.56
CA THR A 26 1.33 2.57 0.20
C THR A 26 1.98 3.08 -1.09
N HIS A 27 1.17 3.45 -2.07
CA HIS A 27 1.57 4.09 -3.31
C HIS A 27 0.35 4.72 -4.02
N MET A 28 0.58 5.57 -5.04
CA MET A 28 -0.47 6.41 -5.62
C MET A 28 -1.27 5.79 -6.79
N HIS A 29 -1.33 4.46 -6.93
CA HIS A 29 -2.23 3.84 -7.90
C HIS A 29 -3.71 4.01 -7.52
N GLY A 30 -4.59 3.90 -8.53
CA GLY A 30 -5.99 4.28 -8.40
C GLY A 30 -6.78 3.44 -7.41
N ASP A 31 -6.53 2.14 -7.34
CA ASP A 31 -7.20 1.23 -6.41
C ASP A 31 -6.80 1.43 -4.94
N HIS A 32 -5.68 2.12 -4.69
CA HIS A 32 -5.22 2.53 -3.36
C HIS A 32 -5.65 3.95 -3.00
N LEU A 33 -5.65 4.86 -3.98
CA LEU A 33 -5.79 6.29 -3.72
C LEU A 33 -7.20 6.83 -3.99
N HIS A 34 -7.96 6.26 -4.94
CA HIS A 34 -9.29 6.79 -5.30
C HIS A 34 -10.27 6.79 -4.14
N GLY A 35 -10.17 5.84 -3.20
CA GLY A 35 -11.03 5.79 -2.02
C GLY A 35 -10.90 7.00 -1.09
N THR A 36 -9.84 7.80 -1.24
CA THR A 36 -9.63 9.01 -0.44
C THR A 36 -10.34 10.24 -0.99
N VAL A 37 -10.88 10.21 -2.21
CA VAL A 37 -11.52 11.35 -2.86
C VAL A 37 -12.95 11.00 -3.24
N SER A 38 -13.89 11.84 -2.82
CA SER A 38 -15.31 11.70 -3.16
C SER A 38 -15.56 11.89 -4.67
N PRO A 39 -16.69 11.39 -5.20
CA PRO A 39 -17.03 11.56 -6.62
C PRO A 39 -17.05 13.03 -7.08
N ASP A 40 -17.44 13.96 -6.21
CA ASP A 40 -17.47 15.41 -6.46
C ASP A 40 -16.08 16.08 -6.43
N GLY A 41 -15.02 15.33 -6.10
CA GLY A 41 -13.65 15.81 -6.02
C GLY A 41 -13.25 16.33 -4.64
N SER A 42 -14.15 16.35 -3.66
CA SER A 42 -13.83 16.69 -2.27
C SER A 42 -13.07 15.56 -1.57
N ALA A 43 -12.40 15.86 -0.46
CA ALA A 43 -11.78 14.85 0.38
C ALA A 43 -12.86 13.95 1.03
N MET A 44 -12.76 12.63 0.85
CA MET A 44 -13.65 11.66 1.50
C MET A 44 -13.53 11.72 3.03
N PHE A 45 -12.32 12.00 3.54
CA PHE A 45 -12.01 12.06 4.96
C PHE A 45 -11.70 13.51 5.35
N PRO A 46 -12.68 14.25 5.91
CA PRO A 46 -12.60 15.71 6.04
C PRO A 46 -11.58 16.19 7.08
N HIS A 47 -11.21 15.36 8.05
CA HIS A 47 -10.24 15.69 9.09
C HIS A 47 -8.87 15.04 8.87
N ALA A 48 -8.79 14.01 8.03
CA ALA A 48 -7.57 13.25 7.84
C ALA A 48 -6.45 14.06 7.16
N VAL A 49 -5.21 13.74 7.53
CA VAL A 49 -4.02 14.01 6.70
C VAL A 49 -3.69 12.81 5.82
N LEU A 50 -3.19 13.06 4.62
CA LEU A 50 -2.68 12.02 3.72
C LEU A 50 -1.17 11.93 3.84
N ARG A 51 -0.69 10.77 4.27
CA ARG A 51 0.73 10.47 4.39
C ARG A 51 1.15 9.68 3.16
N ILE A 52 2.07 10.26 2.39
CA ILE A 52 2.51 9.70 1.11
C ILE A 52 4.03 9.84 1.05
N ALA A 53 4.74 8.81 0.59
CA ALA A 53 6.17 8.90 0.41
C ALA A 53 6.51 10.03 -0.57
N LYS A 54 7.53 10.84 -0.23
CA LYS A 54 7.94 11.98 -1.05
C LYS A 54 8.24 11.56 -2.50
N ASN A 55 8.89 10.42 -2.70
CA ASN A 55 9.24 9.90 -4.03
C ASN A 55 8.01 9.66 -4.91
N ASP A 56 6.91 9.16 -4.33
CA ASP A 56 5.68 8.93 -5.07
C ASP A 56 4.99 10.25 -5.41
N LEU A 57 4.97 11.21 -4.48
CA LEU A 57 4.45 12.57 -4.73
C LEU A 57 5.25 13.28 -5.83
N ASP A 58 6.58 13.20 -5.77
CA ASP A 58 7.48 13.82 -6.76
C ASP A 58 7.34 13.18 -8.15
N TYR A 59 6.96 11.90 -8.23
CA TYR A 59 6.76 11.21 -9.50
C TYR A 59 5.36 11.43 -10.06
N TRP A 60 4.32 11.05 -9.31
CA TRP A 60 2.93 11.07 -9.77
C TRP A 60 2.31 12.47 -9.76
N GLY A 61 2.88 13.41 -9.00
CA GLY A 61 2.48 14.81 -8.98
C GLY A 61 3.19 15.69 -10.01
N ASN A 62 4.14 15.15 -10.77
CA ASN A 62 4.97 15.94 -11.68
C ASN A 62 4.40 15.96 -13.12
N PRO A 63 3.99 17.14 -13.64
CA PRO A 63 3.45 17.26 -14.99
C PRO A 63 4.43 16.87 -16.10
N GLU A 64 5.75 17.03 -15.89
CA GLU A 64 6.75 16.63 -16.88
C GLU A 64 6.89 15.10 -16.97
N VAL A 65 6.74 14.41 -15.84
CA VAL A 65 6.70 12.94 -15.79
C VAL A 65 5.45 12.45 -16.51
N GLU A 66 4.28 13.05 -16.23
CA GLU A 66 3.03 12.72 -16.92
C GLU A 66 3.12 12.97 -18.44
N ALA A 67 3.69 14.10 -18.85
CA ALA A 67 3.81 14.46 -20.27
C ALA A 67 4.66 13.48 -21.07
N LYS A 68 5.70 12.91 -20.44
CA LYS A 68 6.61 11.91 -21.03
C LYS A 68 6.07 10.48 -20.95
N ALA A 69 5.05 10.22 -20.14
CA ALA A 69 4.47 8.89 -19.99
C ALA A 69 3.76 8.45 -21.29
N PRO A 70 3.77 7.15 -21.61
CA PRO A 70 2.98 6.60 -22.71
C PRO A 70 1.49 6.97 -22.57
N ASP A 71 0.79 7.21 -23.68
CA ASP A 71 -0.60 7.68 -23.64
C ASP A 71 -1.54 6.72 -22.89
N ASN A 72 -1.33 5.42 -23.01
CA ASN A 72 -2.08 4.40 -22.27
C ASN A 72 -1.75 4.33 -20.77
N GLN A 73 -0.75 5.09 -20.29
CA GLN A 73 -0.37 5.19 -18.88
C GLN A 73 -0.72 6.54 -18.25
N LYS A 74 -1.01 7.58 -19.03
CA LYS A 74 -1.35 8.91 -18.51
C LYS A 74 -2.55 8.90 -17.54
N ALA A 75 -3.51 8.01 -17.77
CA ALA A 75 -4.65 7.84 -16.86
C ALA A 75 -4.24 7.44 -15.42
N ARG A 76 -3.05 6.84 -15.22
CA ARG A 76 -2.52 6.48 -13.90
C ARG A 76 -2.15 7.68 -13.03
N PHE A 77 -1.99 8.88 -13.62
CA PHE A 77 -1.71 10.12 -12.89
C PHE A 77 -2.99 10.80 -12.37
N ILE A 78 -4.18 10.39 -12.83
CA ILE A 78 -5.47 10.97 -12.41
C ILE A 78 -5.71 10.86 -10.90
N PRO A 79 -5.51 9.69 -10.24
CA PRO A 79 -5.70 9.57 -8.80
C PRO A 79 -4.84 10.57 -8.01
N ALA A 80 -3.57 10.72 -8.39
CA ALA A 80 -2.64 11.64 -7.76
C ALA A 80 -3.11 13.09 -7.88
N LYS A 81 -3.47 13.54 -9.09
CA LYS A 81 -4.01 14.90 -9.31
C LYS A 81 -5.27 15.16 -8.48
N ARG A 82 -6.19 14.18 -8.42
CA ARG A 82 -7.41 14.30 -7.61
C ARG A 82 -7.10 14.41 -6.12
N ALA A 83 -6.23 13.56 -5.59
CA ALA A 83 -5.86 13.60 -4.17
C ALA A 83 -5.13 14.90 -3.81
N MET A 84 -4.21 15.37 -4.67
CA MET A 84 -3.51 16.64 -4.50
C MET A 84 -4.46 17.83 -4.48
N ALA A 85 -5.44 17.86 -5.39
CA ALA A 85 -6.48 18.89 -5.39
C ALA A 85 -7.39 18.83 -4.16
N ALA A 86 -7.80 17.64 -3.73
CA ALA A 86 -8.74 17.44 -2.64
C ALA A 86 -8.14 17.73 -1.24
N TYR A 87 -6.87 17.39 -1.03
CA TYR A 87 -6.21 17.48 0.28
C TYR A 87 -5.25 18.67 0.42
N GLY A 88 -4.62 19.14 -0.66
CA GLY A 88 -3.70 20.28 -0.63
C GLY A 88 -2.69 20.19 0.51
N ALA A 89 -2.68 21.16 1.41
CA ALA A 89 -1.76 21.23 2.55
C ALA A 89 -1.93 20.11 3.61
N ARG A 90 -3.01 19.32 3.54
CA ARG A 90 -3.23 18.11 4.36
C ARG A 90 -2.47 16.90 3.84
N ILE A 91 -1.83 16.98 2.67
CA ILE A 91 -0.82 16.00 2.28
C ILE A 91 0.45 16.28 3.08
N LYS A 92 0.91 15.27 3.82
CA LYS A 92 2.13 15.29 4.62
C LYS A 92 3.12 14.28 4.03
N PRO A 93 4.05 14.73 3.17
CA PRO A 93 5.07 13.84 2.63
C PRO A 93 5.97 13.29 3.75
N PHE A 94 6.46 12.07 3.57
CA PHE A 94 7.44 11.46 4.46
C PHE A 94 8.62 10.85 3.68
N THR A 95 9.72 10.58 4.36
CA THR A 95 10.86 9.83 3.80
C THR A 95 10.73 8.34 4.12
N LEU A 96 11.06 7.47 3.16
CA LEU A 96 10.98 6.01 3.36
C LEU A 96 11.81 5.58 4.58
N GLY A 97 11.25 4.70 5.42
CA GLY A 97 11.87 4.28 6.68
C GLY A 97 11.52 5.15 7.89
N GLU A 98 10.84 6.28 7.69
CA GLU A 98 10.47 7.22 8.75
C GLU A 98 9.47 6.61 9.76
N GLN A 99 9.68 6.94 11.04
CA GLN A 99 8.67 6.73 12.08
C GLN A 99 7.59 7.80 11.92
N LEU A 100 6.36 7.41 11.59
CA LEU A 100 5.30 8.34 11.27
C LEU A 100 4.57 8.79 12.55
N THR A 101 3.75 7.91 13.10
CA THR A 101 3.09 8.10 14.40
C THR A 101 3.55 6.99 15.35
N PRO A 102 3.38 7.14 16.68
CA PRO A 102 3.71 6.06 17.61
C PRO A 102 3.07 4.74 17.20
N GLY A 103 3.89 3.71 17.00
CA GLY A 103 3.43 2.39 16.57
C GLY A 103 3.30 2.20 15.06
N ILE A 104 3.55 3.22 14.22
CA ILE A 104 3.49 3.10 12.76
C ILE A 104 4.78 3.62 12.12
N GLN A 105 5.50 2.72 11.45
CA GLN A 105 6.73 3.04 10.72
C GLN A 105 6.55 2.69 9.24
N SER A 106 7.02 3.57 8.35
CA SER A 106 7.19 3.23 6.93
C SER A 106 8.34 2.22 6.78
N VAL A 107 8.15 1.19 5.97
CA VAL A 107 9.20 0.28 5.53
C VAL A 107 9.37 0.45 4.03
N GLU A 108 10.59 0.76 3.60
CA GLU A 108 10.90 0.91 2.17
C GLU A 108 10.51 -0.35 1.40
N ALA A 109 9.71 -0.16 0.34
CA ALA A 109 9.22 -1.23 -0.51
C ALA A 109 9.31 -0.87 -2.01
N VAL A 110 10.26 0.01 -2.35
CA VAL A 110 10.42 0.58 -3.69
C VAL A 110 10.60 -0.50 -4.75
N GLY A 111 9.96 -0.28 -5.90
CA GLY A 111 10.04 -1.17 -7.05
C GLY A 111 8.72 -1.17 -7.80
N HIS A 112 7.61 -1.38 -7.09
CA HIS A 112 6.28 -1.28 -7.68
C HIS A 112 5.98 0.16 -8.15
N THR A 113 6.29 1.14 -7.30
CA THR A 113 6.37 2.56 -7.62
C THR A 113 7.65 3.16 -7.00
N PRO A 114 8.07 4.38 -7.39
CA PRO A 114 9.29 5.02 -6.86
C PRO A 114 9.29 5.27 -5.35
N GLY A 115 8.11 5.38 -4.73
CA GLY A 115 7.89 5.60 -3.31
C GLY A 115 7.02 4.53 -2.64
N HIS A 116 6.89 3.35 -3.25
CA HIS A 116 6.10 2.26 -2.66
C HIS A 116 6.59 1.95 -1.24
N SER A 117 5.64 1.93 -0.32
CA SER A 117 5.86 1.83 1.11
C SER A 117 5.01 0.71 1.70
N CYS A 118 5.63 -0.12 2.53
CA CYS A 118 4.95 -0.96 3.49
C CYS A 118 4.78 -0.18 4.80
N TYR A 119 3.85 -0.62 5.65
CA TYR A 119 3.65 -0.02 6.98
C TYR A 119 3.75 -1.09 8.06
N LEU A 120 4.78 -0.96 8.90
CA LEU A 120 4.93 -1.77 10.10
C LEU A 120 4.09 -1.14 11.21
N VAL A 121 3.04 -1.85 11.62
CA VAL A 121 2.20 -1.51 12.77
C VAL A 121 2.69 -2.31 13.96
N GLN A 122 2.94 -1.64 15.09
CA GLN A 122 3.48 -2.25 16.29
C GLN A 122 2.77 -1.73 17.55
N SER A 123 2.44 -2.66 18.45
CA SER A 123 1.93 -2.37 19.79
C SER A 123 2.53 -3.35 20.78
N GLY A 124 3.31 -2.85 21.75
CA GLY A 124 4.13 -3.70 22.61
C GLY A 124 5.05 -4.61 21.78
N SER A 125 4.94 -5.93 21.97
CA SER A 125 5.65 -6.94 21.17
C SER A 125 4.92 -7.38 19.90
N ALA A 126 3.63 -7.03 19.77
CA ALA A 126 2.81 -7.41 18.61
C ALA A 126 3.16 -6.54 17.40
N ARG A 127 3.26 -7.18 16.23
CA ARG A 127 3.66 -6.55 14.97
C ARG A 127 2.80 -7.07 13.81
N LEU A 128 2.53 -6.22 12.83
CA LEU A 128 1.90 -6.54 11.56
C LEU A 128 2.54 -5.69 10.47
N LEU A 129 2.92 -6.30 9.34
CA LEU A 129 3.42 -5.56 8.18
C LEU A 129 2.35 -5.49 7.08
N ALA A 130 1.75 -4.33 6.87
CA ALA A 130 0.91 -4.10 5.69
C ALA A 130 1.82 -3.89 4.47
N ILE A 131 1.80 -4.85 3.53
CA ILE A 131 2.82 -4.92 2.47
C ILE A 131 2.44 -4.21 1.17
N GLY A 132 1.22 -3.66 1.08
CA GLY A 132 0.70 -3.11 -0.18
C GLY A 132 0.94 -4.06 -1.35
N ASP A 133 1.37 -3.47 -2.47
CA ASP A 133 1.64 -4.17 -3.74
C ASP A 133 3.06 -4.73 -3.86
N THR A 134 3.71 -5.05 -2.73
CA THR A 134 4.90 -5.90 -2.77
C THR A 134 4.59 -7.19 -3.53
N MET A 135 3.35 -7.67 -3.57
CA MET A 135 2.90 -8.76 -4.43
C MET A 135 1.43 -8.61 -4.90
N HIS A 136 1.07 -9.37 -5.93
CA HIS A 136 -0.24 -9.33 -6.59
C HIS A 136 -0.88 -10.72 -6.76
N VAL A 137 -0.10 -11.74 -7.12
CA VAL A 137 -0.63 -13.05 -7.51
C VAL A 137 -0.02 -14.15 -6.64
N ALA A 138 -0.70 -14.49 -5.54
CA ALA A 138 -0.22 -15.47 -4.55
C ALA A 138 0.25 -16.82 -5.14
N PRO A 139 -0.55 -17.50 -5.98
CA PRO A 139 -0.15 -18.80 -6.54
C PRO A 139 1.11 -18.76 -7.40
N VAL A 140 1.56 -17.57 -7.80
CA VAL A 140 2.76 -17.37 -8.63
C VAL A 140 3.90 -16.81 -7.79
N GLN A 141 3.68 -15.70 -7.09
CA GLN A 141 4.75 -14.93 -6.44
C GLN A 141 5.16 -15.48 -5.06
N PHE A 142 4.38 -16.35 -4.43
CA PHE A 142 4.87 -17.07 -3.26
C PHE A 142 5.84 -18.21 -3.62
N PRO A 143 5.52 -19.13 -4.56
CA PRO A 143 6.49 -20.14 -4.98
C PRO A 143 7.63 -19.57 -5.84
N ARG A 144 7.39 -18.47 -6.58
CA ARG A 144 8.35 -17.83 -7.49
C ARG A 144 8.42 -16.32 -7.24
N PRO A 145 8.96 -15.88 -6.08
CA PRO A 145 9.00 -14.47 -5.67
C PRO A 145 9.78 -13.57 -6.62
N GLU A 146 10.64 -14.13 -7.46
CA GLU A 146 11.34 -13.39 -8.49
C GLU A 146 10.46 -12.94 -9.67
N ILE A 147 9.26 -13.48 -9.80
CA ILE A 147 8.31 -13.06 -10.84
C ILE A 147 7.70 -11.70 -10.47
N THR A 148 7.89 -10.74 -11.37
CA THR A 148 7.40 -9.36 -11.30
C THR A 148 6.11 -9.20 -12.10
N VAL A 149 5.48 -8.03 -12.02
CA VAL A 149 4.34 -7.68 -12.86
C VAL A 149 4.73 -6.61 -13.88
N ALA A 150 4.07 -6.62 -15.04
CA ALA A 150 4.39 -5.71 -16.16
C ALA A 150 4.21 -4.21 -15.82
N PHE A 151 3.59 -3.90 -14.69
CA PHE A 151 3.34 -2.55 -14.23
C PHE A 151 4.13 -2.18 -12.95
N ASP A 152 5.11 -3.00 -12.55
CA ASP A 152 6.16 -2.56 -11.63
C ASP A 152 7.00 -1.47 -12.33
N TRP A 153 7.23 -0.36 -11.64
CA TRP A 153 8.04 0.76 -12.12
C TRP A 153 9.49 0.34 -12.40
N ASP A 154 10.06 -0.46 -11.50
CA ASP A 154 11.37 -1.11 -11.65
C ASP A 154 11.23 -2.57 -11.22
N GLN A 155 11.23 -3.47 -12.21
CA GLN A 155 11.00 -4.89 -11.98
C GLN A 155 12.12 -5.55 -11.17
N ASP A 156 13.37 -5.22 -11.46
CA ASP A 156 14.50 -5.79 -10.72
C ASP A 156 14.45 -5.34 -9.26
N LYS A 157 14.18 -4.06 -9.02
CA LYS A 157 14.05 -3.53 -7.65
C LYS A 157 12.81 -4.08 -6.94
N ALA A 158 11.69 -4.27 -7.64
CA ALA A 158 10.48 -4.89 -7.08
C ALA A 158 10.73 -6.33 -6.65
N ARG A 159 11.45 -7.12 -7.47
CA ARG A 159 11.89 -8.48 -7.12
C ARG A 159 12.75 -8.47 -5.87
N ASP A 160 13.82 -7.70 -5.87
CA ASP A 160 14.85 -7.75 -4.82
C ASP A 160 14.25 -7.29 -3.48
N THR A 161 13.40 -6.27 -3.52
CA THR A 161 12.68 -5.77 -2.35
C THR A 161 11.64 -6.76 -1.85
N ARG A 162 10.88 -7.42 -2.73
CA ARG A 162 9.93 -8.49 -2.33
C ARG A 162 10.65 -9.62 -1.63
N LEU A 163 11.77 -10.11 -2.18
CA LEU A 163 12.58 -11.17 -1.57
C LEU A 163 13.07 -10.74 -0.18
N SER A 164 13.59 -9.52 -0.05
CA SER A 164 14.05 -8.97 1.22
C SER A 164 12.93 -8.89 2.27
N ILE A 165 11.76 -8.38 1.89
CA ILE A 165 10.59 -8.27 2.76
C ILE A 165 10.12 -9.68 3.19
N PHE A 166 10.02 -10.61 2.24
CA PHE A 166 9.58 -11.99 2.53
C PHE A 166 10.54 -12.72 3.48
N ASP A 167 11.85 -12.63 3.24
CA ASP A 167 12.85 -13.20 4.15
C ASP A 167 12.79 -12.56 5.54
N ARG A 168 12.57 -11.24 5.63
CA ARG A 168 12.40 -10.53 6.91
C ARG A 168 11.20 -11.03 7.69
N VAL A 169 10.01 -11.09 7.06
CA VAL A 169 8.78 -11.48 7.77
C VAL A 169 8.80 -12.95 8.19
N VAL A 170 9.45 -13.82 7.41
CA VAL A 170 9.72 -15.21 7.83
C VAL A 170 10.66 -15.24 9.04
N LYS A 171 11.81 -14.57 8.95
CA LYS A 171 12.84 -14.58 10.00
C LYS A 171 12.32 -14.03 11.33
N GLU A 172 11.56 -12.95 11.28
CA GLU A 172 11.03 -12.28 12.46
C GLU A 172 9.65 -12.79 12.89
N SER A 173 9.05 -13.73 12.14
CA SER A 173 7.68 -14.23 12.35
C SER A 173 6.64 -13.10 12.44
N ILE A 174 6.75 -12.11 11.55
CA ILE A 174 5.82 -10.98 11.47
C ILE A 174 4.67 -11.37 10.53
N PRO A 175 3.40 -11.32 10.96
CA PRO A 175 2.28 -11.49 10.05
C PRO A 175 2.23 -10.34 9.04
N ILE A 176 1.80 -10.64 7.82
CA ILE A 176 1.58 -9.66 6.76
C ILE A 176 0.09 -9.41 6.56
N ALA A 177 -0.24 -8.20 6.11
CA ALA A 177 -1.52 -7.87 5.50
C ALA A 177 -1.27 -7.48 4.04
N ALA A 178 -1.83 -8.25 3.10
CA ALA A 178 -1.58 -8.11 1.67
C ALA A 178 -2.88 -7.86 0.90
N VAL A 179 -2.96 -6.71 0.23
CA VAL A 179 -4.22 -6.15 -0.31
C VAL A 179 -4.84 -6.95 -1.46
N HIS A 180 -4.03 -7.74 -2.17
CA HIS A 180 -4.46 -8.53 -3.33
C HIS A 180 -4.55 -10.04 -3.04
N LEU A 181 -4.48 -10.43 -1.78
CA LEU A 181 -4.82 -11.79 -1.36
C LEU A 181 -6.33 -11.95 -1.16
N PRO A 182 -6.85 -13.19 -1.20
CA PRO A 182 -8.20 -13.46 -0.74
C PRO A 182 -8.43 -12.86 0.66
N PHE A 183 -9.50 -12.07 0.79
CA PHE A 183 -9.86 -11.40 2.05
C PHE A 183 -9.94 -12.43 3.22
N PRO A 184 -9.40 -12.12 4.42
CA PRO A 184 -8.87 -10.82 4.86
C PRO A 184 -7.42 -10.54 4.46
N GLY A 185 -6.73 -11.48 3.79
CA GLY A 185 -5.35 -11.28 3.33
C GLY A 185 -4.32 -11.12 4.45
N ILE A 186 -4.63 -11.60 5.66
CA ILE A 186 -3.75 -11.56 6.82
C ILE A 186 -3.25 -12.96 7.13
N GLY A 187 -1.95 -13.10 7.41
CA GLY A 187 -1.35 -14.40 7.71
C GLY A 187 0.15 -14.34 7.91
N LEU A 188 0.74 -15.50 8.21
CA LEU A 188 2.19 -15.66 8.30
C LEU A 188 2.75 -16.11 6.96
N LEU A 189 4.02 -15.78 6.74
CA LEU A 189 4.80 -16.38 5.66
C LEU A 189 5.78 -17.38 6.26
N ARG A 190 5.89 -18.56 5.64
CA ARG A 190 6.91 -19.55 5.93
C ARG A 190 7.78 -19.80 4.69
N LYS A 191 9.01 -20.25 4.93
CA LYS A 191 9.92 -20.67 3.85
C LYS A 191 9.88 -22.20 3.72
N LYS A 192 9.76 -22.70 2.50
CA LYS A 192 9.81 -24.14 2.16
C LYS A 192 10.79 -24.33 1.00
N GLY A 193 12.05 -24.64 1.33
CA GLY A 193 13.12 -24.62 0.34
C GLY A 193 13.34 -23.20 -0.17
N ASN A 194 13.19 -23.00 -1.48
CA ASN A 194 13.31 -21.69 -2.13
C ASN A 194 11.97 -20.97 -2.30
N GLU A 195 10.87 -21.62 -1.91
CA GLU A 195 9.52 -21.08 -2.01
C GLU A 195 9.10 -20.42 -0.69
N PHE A 196 8.15 -19.49 -0.80
CA PHE A 196 7.38 -19.01 0.33
C PHE A 196 5.98 -19.64 0.32
N VAL A 197 5.44 -19.87 1.50
CA VAL A 197 4.09 -20.41 1.71
C VAL A 197 3.38 -19.47 2.66
N PHE A 198 2.22 -18.97 2.23
CA PHE A 198 1.37 -18.13 3.06
C PHE A 198 0.41 -19.01 3.87
N ASP A 199 0.45 -18.84 5.19
CA ASP A 199 -0.51 -19.45 6.12
C ASP A 199 -1.51 -18.37 6.53
N PRO A 200 -2.75 -18.42 6.02
CA PRO A 200 -3.79 -17.48 6.43
C PRO A 200 -3.99 -17.54 7.95
N ALA A 201 -4.18 -16.38 8.57
CA ALA A 201 -4.55 -16.32 9.97
C ALA A 201 -5.85 -17.13 10.18
N PRO A 202 -5.90 -18.00 11.20
CA PRO A 202 -7.12 -18.73 11.49
C PRO A 202 -8.22 -17.75 11.87
N TRP A 203 -9.46 -18.13 11.59
CA TRP A 203 -10.60 -17.40 12.14
C TRP A 203 -10.52 -17.40 13.67
N GLN A 204 -10.67 -16.22 14.27
CA GLN A 204 -10.74 -16.05 15.72
C GLN A 204 -12.04 -15.33 16.08
N LEU A 205 -12.70 -15.80 17.13
CA LEU A 205 -13.93 -15.18 17.64
C LEU A 205 -13.66 -13.88 18.41
N PHE A 206 -12.43 -13.71 18.93
CA PHE A 206 -11.95 -12.56 19.69
C PHE A 206 -10.44 -12.40 19.50
#